data_AF-A0A1H3MYN3-F1
#
_entry.id   AF-A0A1H3MYN3-F1
#
_cell.length_a   1.000
_cell.length_b   1.000
_cell.length_c   1.000
_cell.angle_alpha   90.00
_cell.angle_beta   90.00
_cell.angle_gamma   90.00
#
_symmetry.space_group_name_H-M   'P 1'
#
loop_
_entity.id
_entity.type
_entity.pdbx_description
1 polymer ?
#
loop_
_entity_poly.entity_id
_entity_poly.type
_entity_poly.pdbx_seq_one_letter_code
_entity_poly.pdbx_strand_id
1 'polypeptide(L)'
;SPVSSSVTRVAFSVEPSTSASGCLVPVMSTPTPEVFTASPSNLFAGRNVTALVLDLPDSQLGRGPLAVWARISLYGHAPQQQVSRIGQPMLRPLFFRVPGPITEALNAGNPAEDRAEYSATVTATAATIARLAGIPDPVGHAAGVADAFLPDVLRYQPGQPAHFRPGGPDDTHRGDSPGGVANGRALTDDAFGTALHLLTGNPIAATTSPGSVRPGLPYLGAPDDSDLPPLADLRRGGRR
;
A
#
# COMPACT_ATOMS: atom_id res chain seq x y z
N SER A 1 -9.48 -13.69 33.58
CA SER A 1 -8.61 -13.63 32.40
C SER A 1 -9.33 -12.85 31.32
N PRO A 2 -8.89 -11.64 30.91
CA PRO A 2 -9.61 -10.93 29.87
C PRO A 2 -9.26 -11.54 28.52
N VAL A 3 -10.31 -11.88 27.77
CA VAL A 3 -10.24 -12.38 26.39
C VAL A 3 -9.67 -11.25 25.53
N SER A 4 -8.50 -11.48 24.95
CA SER A 4 -7.90 -10.61 23.95
C SER A 4 -8.81 -10.61 22.72
N SER A 5 -9.67 -9.61 22.60
CA SER A 5 -10.41 -9.35 21.37
C SER A 5 -9.43 -8.87 20.31
N SER A 6 -9.10 -9.72 19.34
CA SER A 6 -8.42 -9.29 18.12
C SER A 6 -9.32 -8.27 17.43
N VAL A 7 -8.79 -7.06 17.25
CA VAL A 7 -9.48 -5.96 16.57
C VAL A 7 -8.83 -5.79 15.21
N THR A 8 -9.63 -5.93 14.16
CA THR A 8 -9.17 -5.74 12.77
C THR A 8 -9.17 -4.26 12.44
N ARG A 9 -7.98 -3.72 12.19
CA ARG A 9 -7.76 -2.30 11.93
C ARG A 9 -7.43 -2.11 10.46
N VAL A 10 -8.43 -1.77 9.65
CA VAL A 10 -8.22 -1.42 8.25
C VAL A 10 -8.06 0.10 8.17
N ALA A 11 -6.83 0.55 7.93
CA ALA A 11 -6.53 1.96 7.65
C ALA A 11 -6.40 2.14 6.13
N PHE A 12 -7.27 2.96 5.55
CA PHE A 12 -7.13 3.41 4.17
C PHE A 12 -6.44 4.77 4.16
N SER A 13 -5.27 4.83 3.51
CA SER A 13 -4.57 6.08 3.24
C SER A 13 -5.13 6.68 1.96
N VAL A 14 -5.70 7.88 2.06
CA VAL A 14 -6.05 8.68 0.88
C VAL A 14 -4.88 9.64 0.64
N GLU A 15 -4.07 9.35 -0.37
CA GLU A 15 -3.16 10.36 -0.92
C GLU A 15 -3.98 11.37 -1.72
N PRO A 16 -3.69 12.68 -1.63
CA PRO A 16 -4.33 13.65 -2.48
C PRO A 16 -3.99 13.31 -3.94
N SER A 17 -5.01 12.88 -4.68
CA SER A 17 -4.95 12.75 -6.13
C SER A 17 -4.73 14.14 -6.70
N THR A 18 -3.54 14.41 -7.24
CA THR A 18 -3.31 15.50 -8.18
C THR A 18 -3.96 15.16 -9.52
N SER A 19 -5.29 15.12 -9.52
CA SER A 19 -6.10 15.17 -10.74
C SER A 19 -7.35 16.00 -10.47
N ALA A 20 -7.12 17.30 -10.33
CA ALA A 20 -8.11 18.31 -10.65
C ALA A 20 -7.51 19.11 -11.81
N SER A 21 -8.05 18.91 -13.01
CA SER A 21 -7.75 19.76 -14.18
C SER A 21 -8.03 21.22 -13.81
N GLY A 22 -6.97 22.02 -13.78
CA GLY A 22 -7.03 23.43 -13.44
C GLY A 22 -5.64 24.04 -13.26
N CYS A 23 -4.88 24.09 -14.36
CA CYS A 23 -3.77 25.02 -14.59
C CYS A 23 -2.75 25.24 -13.44
N LEU A 24 -1.75 24.37 -13.37
CA LEU A 24 -0.33 24.71 -13.32
C LEU A 24 0.44 23.39 -13.34
N VAL A 25 0.96 23.04 -14.51
CA VAL A 25 1.89 21.92 -14.67
C VAL A 25 3.25 22.45 -14.24
N PRO A 26 3.83 22.09 -13.08
CA PRO A 26 5.27 21.99 -13.04
C PRO A 26 5.57 20.75 -13.88
N VAL A 27 6.24 20.95 -15.00
CA VAL A 27 6.89 19.86 -15.72
C VAL A 27 7.79 19.17 -14.69
N MET A 28 7.33 18.05 -14.14
CA MET A 28 8.20 17.17 -13.38
C MET A 28 9.11 16.53 -14.41
N SER A 29 10.24 17.19 -14.64
CA SER A 29 11.40 16.56 -15.25
C SER A 29 11.62 15.21 -14.59
N THR A 30 11.88 14.19 -15.40
CA THR A 30 12.25 12.85 -14.95
C THR A 30 13.31 13.02 -13.84
N PRO A 31 13.06 12.59 -12.60
CA PRO A 31 14.03 12.80 -11.53
C PRO A 31 15.32 12.11 -11.94
N THR A 32 16.41 12.87 -12.01
CA THR A 32 17.71 12.32 -12.34
C THR A 32 18.16 11.46 -11.15
N PRO A 33 18.80 10.30 -11.39
CA PRO A 33 19.13 9.35 -10.33
C PRO A 33 19.97 9.98 -9.20
N GLU A 34 20.68 11.07 -9.47
CA GLU A 34 21.49 11.80 -8.50
C GLU A 34 20.67 12.45 -7.37
N VAL A 35 19.36 12.65 -7.55
CA VAL A 35 18.44 13.14 -6.50
C VAL A 35 18.37 12.16 -5.32
N PHE A 36 18.59 10.87 -5.55
CA PHE A 36 18.63 9.86 -4.49
C PHE A 36 20.00 9.76 -3.80
N THR A 37 21.05 10.40 -4.33
CA THR A 37 22.43 10.22 -3.85
C THR A 37 23.10 11.51 -3.36
N ALA A 38 22.71 12.68 -3.87
CA ALA A 38 23.39 13.94 -3.55
C ALA A 38 22.78 14.71 -2.37
N SER A 39 21.52 14.46 -2.05
CA SER A 39 20.83 14.95 -0.86
C SER A 39 19.54 14.14 -0.73
N PRO A 40 19.41 13.23 0.26
CA PRO A 40 18.17 12.46 0.45
C PRO A 40 17.07 13.41 0.93
N SER A 41 16.49 14.18 0.01
CA SER A 41 15.32 14.99 0.29
C SER A 41 14.15 14.02 0.39
N ASN A 42 13.67 13.80 1.61
CA ASN A 42 12.45 13.03 1.83
C ASN A 42 11.30 13.79 1.16
N LEU A 43 10.84 13.30 0.00
CA LEU A 43 9.74 13.91 -0.77
C LEU A 43 8.43 13.99 0.01
N PHE A 44 8.30 13.24 1.10
CA PHE A 44 7.16 13.21 2.00
C PHE A 44 7.33 14.11 3.24
N ALA A 45 8.50 14.72 3.44
CA ALA A 45 8.71 15.64 4.56
C ALA A 45 7.74 16.83 4.48
N GLY A 46 7.12 17.18 5.61
CA GLY A 46 6.14 18.27 5.68
C GLY A 46 4.76 17.91 5.12
N ARG A 47 4.54 16.67 4.67
CA ARG A 47 3.24 16.20 4.17
C ARG A 47 2.56 15.34 5.21
N ASN A 48 1.25 15.52 5.36
CA ASN A 48 0.43 14.72 6.23
C ASN A 48 -0.58 13.92 5.40
N VAL A 49 -0.94 12.74 5.89
CA VAL A 49 -1.92 11.86 5.27
C VAL A 49 -3.20 11.92 6.09
N THR A 50 -4.34 12.06 5.41
CA THR A 50 -5.65 11.90 6.07
C THR A 50 -6.07 10.44 5.95
N ALA A 51 -6.36 9.82 7.09
CA ALA A 51 -6.84 8.44 7.16
C ALA A 51 -8.31 8.41 7.57
N LEU A 52 -9.09 7.58 6.89
CA LEU A 52 -10.40 7.14 7.38
C LEU A 52 -10.20 5.75 7.98
N VAL A 53 -10.58 5.60 9.24
CA VAL A 53 -10.48 4.33 9.97
C VAL A 53 -11.88 3.83 10.26
N LEU A 54 -12.12 2.58 9.88
CA LEU A 54 -13.29 1.83 10.27
C LEU A 54 -12.86 0.73 11.24
N ASP A 55 -13.43 0.75 12.43
CA ASP A 55 -13.16 -0.23 13.48
C ASP A 55 -14.33 -1.20 13.59
N LEU A 56 -14.10 -2.46 13.21
CA LEU A 56 -15.13 -3.50 13.18
C LEU A 56 -14.68 -4.71 14.01
N PRO A 57 -15.51 -5.18 14.96
CA PRO A 57 -15.28 -6.44 15.63
C PRO A 57 -15.33 -7.61 14.63
N ASP A 58 -14.44 -8.60 14.79
CA ASP A 58 -14.43 -9.82 13.98
C ASP A 58 -15.77 -10.57 13.99
N SER A 59 -16.53 -10.46 15.09
CA SER A 59 -17.87 -11.05 15.21
C SER A 59 -18.89 -10.48 14.22
N GLN A 60 -18.64 -9.30 13.66
CA GLN A 60 -19.47 -8.67 12.61
C GLN A 60 -19.06 -9.11 11.20
N LEU A 61 -17.86 -9.69 11.03
CA LEU A 61 -17.27 -10.04 9.73
C LEU A 61 -17.57 -11.49 9.30
N GLY A 62 -18.24 -12.26 10.16
CA GLY A 62 -18.49 -13.69 9.94
C GLY A 62 -17.26 -14.55 10.29
N ARG A 63 -17.36 -15.85 9.99
CA ARG A 63 -16.29 -16.84 10.33
C ARG A 63 -15.44 -17.27 9.13
N GLY A 64 -15.85 -16.91 7.91
CA GLY A 64 -15.17 -17.34 6.68
C GLY A 64 -14.08 -16.36 6.24
N PRO A 65 -13.22 -16.79 5.29
CA PRO A 65 -12.22 -15.92 4.68
C PRO A 65 -12.90 -14.82 3.87
N LEU A 66 -12.30 -13.63 3.89
CA LEU A 66 -12.77 -12.42 3.25
C LEU A 66 -11.74 -11.93 2.24
N ALA A 67 -12.22 -11.28 1.18
CA ALA A 67 -11.43 -10.50 0.26
C ALA A 67 -11.86 -9.03 0.37
N VAL A 68 -10.96 -8.17 0.84
CA VAL A 68 -11.24 -6.76 1.13
C VAL A 68 -10.54 -5.88 0.13
N TRP A 69 -11.25 -4.93 -0.44
CA TRP A 69 -10.70 -3.83 -1.23
C TRP A 69 -11.58 -2.60 -1.02
N ALA A 70 -11.04 -1.42 -1.24
CA ALA A 70 -11.77 -0.16 -1.15
C ALA A 70 -11.72 0.57 -2.47
N ARG A 71 -12.72 1.44 -2.66
CA ARG A 71 -12.84 2.32 -3.82
C ARG A 71 -13.28 3.71 -3.41
N ILE A 72 -12.89 4.69 -4.21
CA ILE A 72 -13.42 6.05 -4.16
C ILE A 72 -14.32 6.24 -5.37
N SER A 73 -15.53 6.73 -5.14
CA SER A 73 -16.48 7.07 -6.20
C SER A 73 -16.89 8.54 -6.09
N LEU A 74 -16.96 9.21 -7.23
CA LEU A 74 -17.56 10.53 -7.33
C LEU A 74 -19.08 10.38 -7.47
N TYR A 75 -19.84 11.15 -6.69
CA TYR A 75 -21.30 11.14 -6.66
C TYR A 75 -21.83 12.57 -6.90
N GLY A 76 -22.78 12.77 -7.82
CA GLY A 76 -23.28 14.12 -8.17
C GLY A 76 -24.04 14.20 -9.50
N HIS A 77 -23.90 15.31 -10.24
CA HIS A 77 -24.61 15.62 -11.50
C HIS A 77 -24.20 14.79 -12.73
N ALA A 78 -23.42 13.74 -12.52
CA ALA A 78 -23.02 12.77 -13.54
C ALA A 78 -23.22 11.35 -12.97
N PRO A 79 -23.21 10.31 -13.83
CA PRO A 79 -23.21 8.93 -13.35
C PRO A 79 -22.11 8.73 -12.31
N GLN A 80 -22.41 7.93 -11.29
CA GLN A 80 -21.41 7.56 -10.29
C GLN A 80 -20.20 6.96 -11.00
N GLN A 81 -19.02 7.51 -10.73
CA GLN A 81 -17.78 7.07 -11.36
C GLN A 81 -16.78 6.65 -10.30
N GLN A 82 -16.28 5.42 -10.39
CA GLN A 82 -15.14 4.97 -9.61
C GLN A 82 -13.86 5.62 -10.15
N VAL A 83 -13.10 6.28 -9.28
CA VAL A 83 -11.90 7.06 -9.67
C VAL A 83 -10.63 6.58 -9.00
N SER A 84 -10.74 5.66 -8.05
CA SER A 84 -9.60 5.04 -7.38
C SER A 84 -10.04 3.75 -6.71
N ARG A 85 -9.10 2.82 -6.57
CA ARG A 85 -9.24 1.65 -5.72
C ARG A 85 -7.91 1.24 -5.07
N ILE A 86 -8.01 0.41 -4.05
CA ILE A 86 -6.87 -0.19 -3.37
C ILE A 86 -7.28 -1.52 -2.71
N GLY A 87 -6.45 -2.55 -2.84
CA GLY A 87 -6.52 -3.77 -2.05
C GLY A 87 -5.18 -4.13 -1.42
N GLN A 88 -4.28 -4.67 -2.22
CA GLN A 88 -2.93 -5.05 -1.82
C GLN A 88 -2.04 -3.80 -1.67
N PRO A 89 -1.42 -3.58 -0.49
CA PRO A 89 -0.34 -2.64 -0.35
C PRO A 89 0.71 -2.82 -1.46
N MET A 90 1.18 -1.71 -2.02
CA MET A 90 2.27 -1.66 -3.00
C MET A 90 1.98 -2.19 -4.41
N LEU A 91 0.80 -2.72 -4.74
CA LEU A 91 0.48 -3.09 -6.13
C LEU A 91 0.66 -1.89 -7.09
N ARG A 92 -0.08 -0.80 -6.86
CA ARG A 92 -0.06 0.36 -7.76
C ARG A 92 1.32 1.03 -7.82
N PRO A 93 1.99 1.38 -6.69
CA PRO A 93 3.30 2.01 -6.71
C PRO A 93 4.43 1.16 -7.32
N LEU A 94 4.32 -0.16 -7.35
CA LEU A 94 5.35 -1.02 -7.94
C LEU A 94 5.13 -1.24 -9.44
N PHE A 95 3.88 -1.51 -9.84
CA PHE A 95 3.58 -1.99 -11.20
C PHE A 95 2.89 -0.95 -12.10
N PHE A 96 2.27 0.07 -11.50
CA PHE A 96 1.42 1.07 -12.19
C PHE A 96 1.84 2.50 -11.82
N ARG A 97 3.15 2.76 -11.96
CA ARG A 97 3.85 3.97 -11.48
C ARG A 97 3.49 5.26 -12.21
N VAL A 98 3.26 5.16 -13.52
CA VAL A 98 3.09 6.33 -14.39
C VAL A 98 1.59 6.52 -14.63
N PRO A 99 1.00 7.66 -14.23
CA PRO A 99 -0.39 7.97 -14.55
C PRO A 99 -0.65 7.88 -16.06
N GLY A 100 -1.73 7.20 -16.44
CA GLY A 100 -2.11 7.03 -17.84
C GLY A 100 -3.28 6.08 -18.01
N PRO A 101 -3.63 5.71 -19.26
CA PRO A 101 -4.82 4.91 -19.54
C PRO A 101 -4.91 3.60 -18.75
N ILE A 102 -3.79 2.91 -18.56
CA ILE A 102 -3.76 1.66 -17.78
C ILE A 102 -4.02 1.88 -16.29
N THR A 103 -3.55 2.99 -15.71
CA THR A 103 -3.81 3.30 -14.29
C THR A 103 -5.24 3.76 -14.07
N GLU A 104 -5.82 4.48 -15.03
CA GLU A 104 -7.23 4.86 -14.99
C GLU A 104 -8.15 3.65 -15.17
N ALA A 105 -7.80 2.72 -16.08
CA ALA A 105 -8.50 1.46 -16.24
C ALA A 105 -8.42 0.62 -14.94
N LEU A 106 -7.23 0.51 -14.35
CA LEU A 106 -7.05 -0.13 -13.04
C LEU A 106 -7.98 0.54 -12.02
N ASN A 107 -7.91 1.86 -11.84
CA ASN A 107 -8.71 2.59 -10.86
C ASN A 107 -10.23 2.42 -11.04
N ALA A 108 -10.72 2.33 -12.27
CA ALA A 108 -12.13 2.16 -12.59
C ALA A 108 -12.62 0.70 -12.49
N GLY A 109 -11.72 -0.27 -12.66
CA GLY A 109 -12.04 -1.70 -12.75
C GLY A 109 -12.42 -2.39 -11.44
N ASN A 110 -12.93 -3.61 -11.57
CA ASN A 110 -13.19 -4.52 -10.46
C ASN A 110 -12.00 -5.48 -10.27
N PRO A 111 -11.50 -5.70 -9.04
CA PRO A 111 -10.38 -6.62 -8.83
C PRO A 111 -10.59 -8.04 -9.36
N ALA A 112 -11.84 -8.50 -9.54
CA ALA A 112 -12.13 -9.82 -10.11
C ALA A 112 -11.52 -10.03 -11.51
N GLU A 113 -11.31 -8.96 -12.28
CA GLU A 113 -10.78 -8.99 -13.65
C GLU A 113 -9.25 -8.88 -13.68
N ASP A 114 -8.61 -8.54 -12.55
CA ASP A 114 -7.21 -8.14 -12.49
C ASP A 114 -6.24 -9.19 -13.05
N ARG A 115 -6.51 -10.47 -12.76
CA ARG A 115 -5.66 -11.55 -13.24
C ARG A 115 -5.69 -11.65 -14.77
N ALA A 116 -6.85 -11.43 -15.39
CA ALA A 116 -6.98 -11.46 -16.84
C ALA A 116 -6.33 -10.21 -17.48
N GLU A 117 -6.59 -9.03 -16.91
CA GLU A 117 -6.21 -7.75 -17.50
C GLU A 117 -4.74 -7.37 -17.26
N TYR A 118 -4.18 -7.74 -16.10
CA TYR A 118 -2.94 -7.12 -15.61
C TYR A 118 -1.79 -8.08 -15.33
N SER A 119 -1.99 -9.40 -15.40
CA SER A 119 -0.91 -10.38 -15.15
C SER A 119 0.30 -10.15 -16.05
N ALA A 120 0.09 -9.80 -17.32
CA ALA A 120 1.18 -9.52 -18.25
C ALA A 120 2.03 -8.30 -17.82
N THR A 121 1.39 -7.21 -17.39
CA THR A 121 2.06 -5.98 -16.93
C THR A 121 2.87 -6.24 -15.66
N VAL A 122 2.27 -6.93 -14.68
CA VAL A 122 2.93 -7.26 -13.41
C VAL A 122 4.11 -8.20 -13.65
N THR A 123 3.90 -9.27 -14.43
CA THR A 123 4.94 -10.25 -14.76
C THR A 123 6.09 -9.62 -15.54
N ALA A 124 5.82 -8.76 -16.53
CA ALA A 124 6.87 -8.10 -17.31
C ALA A 124 7.77 -7.21 -16.42
N THR A 125 7.16 -6.47 -15.50
CA THR A 125 7.87 -5.61 -14.55
C THR A 125 8.69 -6.45 -13.57
N ALA A 126 8.07 -7.47 -12.96
CA ALA A 126 8.73 -8.36 -12.01
C ALA A 126 9.87 -9.15 -12.66
N ALA A 127 9.71 -9.65 -13.89
CA ALA A 127 10.76 -10.36 -14.61
C ALA A 127 11.96 -9.46 -14.93
N THR A 128 11.70 -8.18 -15.26
CA THR A 128 12.76 -7.19 -15.45
C THR A 128 13.56 -6.99 -14.16
N ILE A 129 12.88 -6.81 -13.04
CA ILE A 129 13.53 -6.63 -11.73
C ILE A 129 14.28 -7.89 -11.30
N ALA A 130 13.69 -9.06 -11.50
CA ALA A 130 14.31 -10.35 -11.17
C ALA A 130 15.61 -10.58 -11.95
N ARG A 131 15.66 -10.23 -13.24
CA ARG A 131 16.89 -10.27 -14.04
C ARG A 131 17.95 -9.31 -13.51
N LEU A 132 17.56 -8.08 -13.18
CA LEU A 132 18.47 -7.08 -12.60
C LEU A 132 19.01 -7.51 -11.24
N ALA A 133 18.20 -8.21 -10.44
CA ALA A 133 18.58 -8.77 -9.16
C ALA A 133 19.37 -10.09 -9.25
N GLY A 134 19.57 -10.65 -10.45
CA GLY A 134 20.31 -11.90 -10.65
C GLY A 134 19.58 -13.15 -10.14
N ILE A 135 18.24 -13.14 -10.08
CA ILE A 135 17.45 -14.31 -9.68
C ILE A 135 17.60 -15.42 -10.75
N PRO A 136 17.95 -16.67 -10.37
CA PRO A 136 18.22 -17.74 -11.34
C PRO A 136 17.06 -18.09 -12.29
N ASP A 137 15.81 -18.01 -11.82
CA ASP A 137 14.60 -18.16 -12.65
C ASP A 137 13.75 -16.87 -12.59
N PRO A 138 14.05 -15.86 -13.43
CA PRO A 138 13.31 -14.61 -13.45
C PRO A 138 11.85 -14.75 -13.87
N VAL A 139 11.53 -15.76 -14.70
CA VAL A 139 10.18 -15.92 -15.26
C VAL A 139 9.27 -16.60 -14.24
N GLY A 140 9.72 -17.71 -13.64
CA GLY A 140 8.98 -18.36 -12.56
C GLY A 140 8.81 -17.45 -11.34
N HIS A 141 9.86 -16.70 -10.97
CA HIS A 141 9.77 -15.69 -9.90
C HIS A 141 8.73 -14.61 -10.22
N ALA A 142 8.73 -14.09 -11.45
CA ALA A 142 7.77 -13.07 -11.86
C ALA A 142 6.31 -13.56 -11.86
N ALA A 143 6.09 -14.82 -12.25
CA ALA A 143 4.77 -15.44 -12.16
C ALA A 143 4.30 -15.52 -10.69
N GLY A 144 5.17 -15.96 -9.78
CA GLY A 144 4.88 -15.98 -8.33
C GLY A 144 4.58 -14.59 -7.77
N VAL A 145 5.31 -13.55 -8.20
CA VAL A 145 5.01 -12.16 -7.84
C VAL A 145 3.63 -11.73 -8.34
N ALA A 146 3.28 -12.05 -9.59
CA ALA A 146 1.96 -11.73 -10.12
C ALA A 146 0.82 -12.43 -9.35
N ASP A 147 1.01 -13.71 -9.01
CA ASP A 147 0.05 -14.46 -8.20
C ASP A 147 -0.11 -13.91 -6.78
N ALA A 148 0.95 -13.32 -6.24
CA ALA A 148 0.95 -12.74 -4.91
C ALA A 148 0.21 -11.40 -4.83
N PHE A 149 0.32 -10.58 -5.87
CA PHE A 149 -0.25 -9.23 -5.90
C PHE A 149 -1.62 -9.14 -6.57
N LEU A 150 -1.99 -10.11 -7.40
CA LEU A 150 -3.29 -10.12 -8.10
C LEU A 150 -4.22 -11.22 -7.56
N PRO A 151 -5.54 -11.01 -7.51
CA PRO A 151 -6.20 -9.72 -7.73
C PRO A 151 -5.86 -8.73 -6.61
N ASP A 152 -6.09 -7.43 -6.84
CA ASP A 152 -5.85 -6.34 -5.89
C ASP A 152 -6.88 -6.38 -4.74
N VAL A 153 -6.77 -7.40 -3.89
CA VAL A 153 -7.64 -7.62 -2.73
C VAL A 153 -6.78 -8.07 -1.57
N LEU A 154 -7.04 -7.52 -0.39
CA LEU A 154 -6.43 -7.96 0.85
C LEU A 154 -7.25 -9.10 1.45
N ARG A 155 -6.66 -10.29 1.53
CA ARG A 155 -7.32 -11.46 2.12
C ARG A 155 -7.25 -11.39 3.63
N TYR A 156 -8.36 -11.64 4.30
CA TYR A 156 -8.45 -11.59 5.76
C TYR A 156 -9.32 -12.72 6.31
N GLN A 157 -8.85 -13.37 7.36
CA GLN A 157 -9.53 -14.41 8.11
C GLN A 157 -9.80 -13.89 9.53
N PRO A 158 -11.08 -13.63 9.88
CA PRO A 158 -11.46 -13.21 11.22
C PRO A 158 -10.97 -14.18 12.30
N GLY A 159 -10.51 -13.63 13.43
CA GLY A 159 -9.98 -14.37 14.56
C GLY A 159 -8.52 -14.78 14.45
N GLN A 160 -7.86 -14.53 13.32
CA GLN A 160 -6.42 -14.78 13.14
C GLN A 160 -5.62 -13.46 13.28
N PRO A 161 -4.39 -13.49 13.82
CA PRO A 161 -3.52 -12.32 13.86
C PRO A 161 -3.31 -11.72 12.48
N ALA A 162 -3.33 -10.40 12.36
CA ALA A 162 -3.05 -9.74 11.08
C ALA A 162 -1.54 -9.72 10.82
N HIS A 163 -1.14 -10.06 9.60
CA HIS A 163 0.24 -9.99 9.12
C HIS A 163 0.26 -9.86 7.60
N PHE A 164 0.89 -8.79 7.12
CA PHE A 164 1.00 -8.50 5.70
C PHE A 164 2.07 -9.36 5.07
N ARG A 165 1.62 -10.09 4.05
CA ARG A 165 2.47 -10.80 3.11
C ARG A 165 1.68 -10.88 1.81
N PRO A 166 2.17 -10.31 0.70
CA PRO A 166 1.51 -10.50 -0.59
C PRO A 166 1.41 -12.00 -0.88
N GLY A 167 0.27 -12.45 -1.40
CA GLY A 167 -0.08 -13.86 -1.53
C GLY A 167 -1.28 -14.29 -0.70
N GLY A 168 -1.73 -15.53 -0.95
CA GLY A 168 -2.81 -16.18 -0.21
C GLY A 168 -2.29 -17.00 0.96
N PRO A 169 -3.16 -17.43 1.89
CA PRO A 169 -2.79 -18.31 2.99
C PRO A 169 -2.20 -19.66 2.54
N ASP A 170 -2.48 -20.09 1.30
CA ASP A 170 -1.94 -21.31 0.71
C ASP A 170 -0.52 -21.16 0.13
N ASP A 171 0.03 -19.94 0.10
CA ASP A 171 1.40 -19.67 -0.37
C ASP A 171 2.44 -20.01 0.71
N THR A 172 2.60 -21.31 0.91
CA THR A 172 3.54 -21.93 1.85
C THR A 172 4.99 -21.90 1.35
N HIS A 173 5.28 -21.33 0.16
CA HIS A 173 6.60 -21.38 -0.48
C HIS A 173 7.70 -20.52 0.16
N ARG A 174 7.53 -20.06 1.40
CA ARG A 174 8.62 -19.44 2.18
C ARG A 174 8.39 -19.71 3.66
N GLY A 175 8.65 -20.95 4.07
CA GLY A 175 8.56 -21.43 5.45
C GLY A 175 9.56 -20.80 6.41
N ASP A 176 10.52 -20.02 5.91
CA ASP A 176 11.66 -19.53 6.68
C ASP A 176 11.58 -18.04 7.04
N SER A 177 10.50 -17.36 6.62
CA SER A 177 10.31 -15.94 6.96
C SER A 177 9.61 -15.80 8.32
N PRO A 178 10.23 -15.15 9.31
CA PRO A 178 9.56 -14.85 10.58
C PRO A 178 8.39 -13.91 10.28
N GLY A 179 7.14 -14.33 10.56
CA GLY A 179 5.96 -13.52 10.23
C GLY A 179 4.62 -14.25 10.28
N GLY A 180 4.59 -15.58 10.24
CA GLY A 180 3.33 -16.34 10.26
C GLY A 180 2.59 -16.33 8.91
N VAL A 181 1.34 -16.80 8.92
CA VAL A 181 0.51 -16.94 7.71
C VAL A 181 -0.01 -15.57 7.27
N ALA A 182 -0.03 -15.30 5.96
CA ALA A 182 -0.59 -14.08 5.39
C ALA A 182 -2.04 -13.88 5.85
N ASN A 183 -2.34 -12.73 6.44
CA ASN A 183 -3.68 -12.41 6.91
C ASN A 183 -3.86 -10.90 7.07
N GLY A 184 -4.44 -10.22 6.08
CA GLY A 184 -4.63 -8.78 6.16
C GLY A 184 -3.31 -8.00 6.19
N ARG A 185 -3.31 -6.93 6.97
CA ARG A 185 -2.13 -6.12 7.29
C ARG A 185 -2.29 -5.57 8.69
N ALA A 186 -1.34 -5.83 9.57
CA ALA A 186 -1.22 -5.13 10.83
C ALA A 186 -0.70 -3.70 10.61
N LEU A 187 -1.07 -2.79 11.51
CA LEU A 187 -0.62 -1.40 11.44
C LEU A 187 0.91 -1.25 11.50
N THR A 188 1.57 -2.18 12.20
CA THR A 188 3.02 -2.21 12.39
C THR A 188 3.76 -2.93 11.28
N ASP A 189 3.07 -3.51 10.29
CA ASP A 189 3.74 -4.21 9.20
C ASP A 189 4.44 -3.23 8.27
N ASP A 190 5.71 -3.54 7.99
CA ASP A 190 6.50 -2.93 6.94
C ASP A 190 6.09 -3.49 5.58
N ALA A 191 4.96 -2.98 5.07
CA ALA A 191 4.43 -3.40 3.79
C ALA A 191 5.37 -3.04 2.62
N PHE A 192 6.14 -1.96 2.75
CA PHE A 192 7.09 -1.53 1.72
C PHE A 192 8.26 -2.49 1.63
N GLY A 193 8.97 -2.71 2.74
CA GLY A 193 10.09 -3.65 2.81
C GLY A 193 9.68 -5.07 2.45
N THR A 194 8.50 -5.51 2.91
CA THR A 194 7.96 -6.84 2.57
C THR A 194 7.68 -6.99 1.08
N ALA A 195 7.02 -6.01 0.46
CA ALA A 195 6.72 -6.02 -0.97
C ALA A 195 7.99 -5.98 -1.83
N LEU A 196 8.96 -5.14 -1.44
CA LEU A 196 10.25 -5.06 -2.13
C LEU A 196 11.06 -6.35 -2.00
N HIS A 197 11.09 -6.96 -0.81
CA HIS A 197 11.76 -8.24 -0.61
C HIS A 197 11.15 -9.34 -1.50
N LEU A 198 9.82 -9.41 -1.58
CA LEU A 198 9.18 -10.34 -2.52
C LEU A 198 9.61 -10.05 -3.97
N LEU A 199 9.58 -8.78 -4.37
CA LEU A 199 9.87 -8.37 -5.75
C LEU A 199 11.33 -8.65 -6.16
N THR A 200 12.30 -8.40 -5.28
CA THR A 200 13.74 -8.53 -5.58
C THR A 200 14.35 -9.86 -5.14
N GLY A 201 13.58 -10.70 -4.44
CA GLY A 201 14.05 -11.97 -3.90
C GLY A 201 15.01 -11.84 -2.70
N ASN A 202 15.36 -10.61 -2.29
CA ASN A 202 16.34 -10.34 -1.24
C ASN A 202 15.81 -9.32 -0.22
N PRO A 203 16.17 -9.43 1.08
CA PRO A 203 15.78 -8.44 2.06
C PRO A 203 16.34 -7.06 1.68
N ILE A 204 15.45 -6.08 1.52
CA ILE A 204 15.84 -4.68 1.37
C ILE A 204 15.62 -4.03 2.72
N ALA A 205 16.70 -3.52 3.32
CA ALA A 205 16.64 -2.74 4.56
C ALA A 205 16.03 -1.36 4.26
N ALA A 206 14.72 -1.33 4.09
CA ALA A 206 13.93 -0.12 3.93
C ALA A 206 12.88 -0.07 5.03
N THR A 207 13.31 0.17 6.26
CA THR A 207 12.38 0.32 7.37
C THR A 207 11.75 1.70 7.31
N THR A 208 10.51 1.80 6.85
CA THR A 208 9.65 2.91 7.30
C THR A 208 9.25 2.55 8.73
N SER A 209 9.94 3.09 9.73
CA SER A 209 9.52 2.90 11.12
C SER A 209 8.07 3.38 11.24
N PRO A 210 7.10 2.52 11.57
CA PRO A 210 5.75 2.98 11.79
C PRO A 210 5.81 4.04 12.90
N GLY A 211 5.19 5.20 12.68
CA GLY A 211 5.01 6.17 13.75
C GLY A 211 4.32 5.53 14.96
N SER A 212 4.36 6.19 16.12
CA SER A 212 3.78 5.63 17.34
C SER A 212 2.35 5.11 17.13
N VAL A 213 2.08 3.83 17.48
CA VAL A 213 0.75 3.21 17.37
C VAL A 213 0.08 3.25 18.74
N ARG A 214 -1.22 3.57 18.76
CA ARG A 214 -2.04 3.60 19.97
C ARG A 214 -2.94 2.35 20.04
N PRO A 215 -3.32 1.90 21.24
CA PRO A 215 -4.20 0.74 21.40
C PRO A 215 -5.66 1.03 21.03
N GLY A 216 -6.07 2.30 20.92
CA GLY A 216 -7.43 2.72 20.57
C GLY A 216 -7.43 3.88 19.57
N LEU A 217 -8.63 4.26 19.10
CA LEU A 217 -8.82 5.36 18.17
C LEU A 217 -8.36 6.72 18.77
N PRO A 218 -7.63 7.56 18.00
CA PRO A 218 -7.04 7.28 16.70
C PRO A 218 -5.81 6.35 16.84
N TYR A 219 -5.76 5.26 16.07
CA TYR A 219 -4.71 4.23 16.18
C TYR A 219 -3.32 4.73 15.79
N LEU A 220 -3.24 5.77 14.98
CA LEU A 220 -2.00 6.45 14.64
C LEU A 220 -1.73 7.54 15.67
N GLY A 221 -0.47 7.65 16.09
CA GLY A 221 0.02 8.75 16.92
C GLY A 221 -0.18 10.11 16.26
N ALA A 222 0.03 11.16 17.04
CA ALA A 222 0.12 12.48 16.44
C ALA A 222 1.30 12.49 15.45
N PRO A 223 1.21 13.24 14.34
CA PRO A 223 2.36 13.49 13.47
C PRO A 223 3.54 13.98 14.31
N ASP A 224 4.76 13.52 14.02
CA ASP A 224 5.94 14.03 14.72
C ASP A 224 6.23 15.47 14.24
N ASP A 225 6.74 16.33 15.12
CA ASP A 225 7.13 17.69 14.74
C ASP A 225 8.29 17.67 13.72
N SER A 226 9.09 16.59 13.69
CA SER A 226 10.08 16.34 12.63
C SER A 226 9.46 16.07 11.26
N ASP A 227 8.20 15.67 11.20
CA ASP A 227 7.44 15.45 9.96
C ASP A 227 6.79 16.75 9.44
N LEU A 228 6.85 17.85 10.21
CA LEU A 228 6.21 19.14 9.91
C LEU A 228 7.18 20.34 9.89
N PRO A 229 8.29 20.32 9.13
CA PRO A 229 9.20 21.46 9.10
C PRO A 229 8.65 22.81 8.56
N PRO A 230 7.44 22.96 7.95
CA PRO A 230 6.93 24.30 7.59
C PRO A 230 5.85 24.87 8.53
N LEU A 231 5.24 24.10 9.44
CA LEU A 231 4.09 24.59 10.25
C LEU A 231 4.47 25.08 11.66
N ALA A 232 5.68 24.74 12.14
CA ALA A 232 6.17 25.21 13.44
C ALA A 232 6.32 26.74 13.50
N ASP A 233 6.65 27.37 12.36
CA ASP A 233 6.83 28.82 12.28
C ASP A 233 5.50 29.60 12.36
N LEU A 234 4.40 29.01 11.89
CA LEU A 234 3.08 29.62 11.99
C LEU A 234 2.54 29.61 13.43
N ARG A 235 2.86 28.58 14.23
CA ARG A 235 2.46 28.50 15.64
C ARG A 235 3.25 29.43 16.56
N ARG A 236 4.48 29.82 16.19
CA ARG A 236 5.29 30.77 16.96
C ARG A 236 5.03 32.24 16.63
N GLY A 237 4.42 32.53 15.47
CA GLY A 237 4.07 33.89 15.04
C GLY A 237 2.75 34.45 15.57
N GLY A 238 1.88 33.62 16.17
CA GLY A 238 0.52 33.99 16.57
C GLY A 238 0.34 34.54 18.00
N ARG A 239 1.41 34.98 18.66
CA ARG A 239 1.33 35.72 19.94
C ARG A 239 2.06 37.06 19.82
N ARG A 240 1.38 38.04 19.22
CA ARG A 240 1.53 39.46 19.52
C ARG A 240 0.18 40.12 19.42
#